data_AF-A0A2G4ITR5-F1
#
_entry.id   AF-A0A2G4ITR5-F1
#
_cell.length_a   1.000
_cell.length_b   1.000
_cell.length_c   1.000
_cell.angle_alpha   90.00
_cell.angle_beta   90.00
_cell.angle_gamma   90.00
#
_symmetry.space_group_name_H-M   'P 1'
#
loop_
_entity.id
_entity.type
_entity.pdbx_description
1 polymer ?
#
loop_
_entity_poly.entity_id
_entity_poly.type
_entity_poly.pdbx_seq_one_letter_code
_entity_poly.pdbx_strand_id
1 'polypeptide(L)'
;MNFNRRLFLLATLAAATTVIAAEPIKPLEVDYTTFDGKQVRLFAWQGKRMAFLTKLDGLDQQQMTDLCDTFDRIYDFYRDATGRDPQKLKELHGLLTVAEVDQTCGAACGYLGATGVELTTGCFNDLYGGYKTGGTIDQAPPYEFGRNFWFYSPQLAYQAPVSDRSVVTGYAVFMRIAALDAIGAKLGPFRDKSGAEFRAVMESLVDLYEADKTLTWENTLKVDAAPQNPLGLNGTDLFASFCLRLARDNGGRDFVNRLWQAAGKRPVAQNTQDAVDNFIVAASQAAGKDLGPQFVDRWHWPLSPAGSQAAGEVARP
;
A
#
# COMPACT_ATOMS: atom_id res chain seq x y z
N MET A 1 67.39 -1.33 32.48
CA MET A 1 66.76 -1.16 31.15
C MET A 1 65.42 -0.47 31.36
N ASN A 2 65.35 0.83 31.10
CA ASN A 2 64.13 1.65 31.26
C ASN A 2 63.41 1.77 29.92
N PHE A 3 62.17 1.28 29.82
CA PHE A 3 61.30 1.49 28.66
C PHE A 3 60.33 2.65 28.93
N ASN A 4 60.48 3.72 28.16
CA ASN A 4 59.60 4.89 28.14
C ASN A 4 58.41 4.61 27.21
N ARG A 5 57.18 4.51 27.76
CA ARG A 5 55.94 4.49 26.97
C ARG A 5 55.34 5.89 26.91
N ARG A 6 55.41 6.54 25.75
CA ARG A 6 54.64 7.76 25.45
C ARG A 6 53.25 7.35 24.97
N LEU A 7 52.23 7.78 25.70
CA LEU A 7 50.82 7.66 25.34
C LEU A 7 50.48 8.83 24.40
N PHE A 8 50.06 8.56 23.16
CA PHE A 8 49.49 9.55 22.26
C PHE A 8 47.96 9.53 22.44
N LEU A 9 47.39 10.63 22.97
CA LEU A 9 45.96 10.89 22.90
C LEU A 9 45.65 11.50 21.52
N LEU A 10 44.93 10.76 20.67
CA LEU A 10 44.22 11.36 19.54
C LEU A 10 42.87 11.89 20.03
N ALA A 11 42.67 13.20 19.94
CA ALA A 11 41.36 13.83 20.09
C ALA A 11 40.67 13.86 18.72
N THR A 12 39.57 13.12 18.57
CA THR A 12 38.69 13.18 17.41
C THR A 12 37.75 14.39 17.54
N LEU A 13 37.94 15.42 16.71
CA LEU A 13 36.93 16.46 16.51
C LEU A 13 35.79 15.91 15.64
N ALA A 14 34.59 15.77 16.20
CA ALA A 14 33.38 15.58 15.43
C ALA A 14 32.89 16.95 14.92
N ALA A 15 32.88 17.15 13.60
CA ALA A 15 32.25 18.33 13.00
C ALA A 15 30.72 18.18 13.10
N ALA A 16 30.07 19.11 13.81
CA ALA A 16 28.62 19.19 13.85
C ALA A 16 28.13 19.80 12.52
N THR A 17 27.53 18.98 11.66
CA THR A 17 26.77 19.47 10.50
C THR A 17 25.45 20.06 10.97
N THR A 18 25.32 21.38 10.85
CA THR A 18 24.05 22.08 11.03
C THR A 18 23.13 21.72 9.86
N VAL A 19 22.07 20.96 10.13
CA VAL A 19 21.01 20.70 9.15
C VAL A 19 20.12 21.95 9.12
N ILE A 20 20.16 22.71 8.03
CA ILE A 20 19.21 23.80 7.80
C ILE A 20 17.88 23.16 7.39
N ALA A 21 16.82 23.40 8.16
CA ALA A 21 15.48 22.95 7.81
C ALA A 21 15.03 23.66 6.52
N ALA A 22 14.40 22.91 5.60
CA ALA A 22 13.83 23.49 4.39
C ALA A 22 12.70 24.48 4.75
N GLU A 23 12.51 25.53 3.93
CA GLU A 23 11.39 26.44 4.11
C GLU A 23 10.05 25.71 3.88
N PRO A 24 9.01 26.00 4.69
CA PRO A 24 7.68 25.43 4.49
C PRO A 24 7.11 25.73 3.09
N ILE A 25 6.39 24.75 2.53
CA ILE A 25 5.70 24.86 1.25
C ILE A 25 4.61 25.94 1.36
N LYS A 26 4.54 26.79 0.34
CA LYS A 26 3.46 27.76 0.14
C LYS A 26 2.53 27.26 -0.97
N PRO A 27 1.20 27.36 -0.79
CA PRO A 27 0.28 26.92 -1.82
C PRO A 27 0.30 27.87 -3.03
N LEU A 28 0.01 27.32 -4.21
CA LEU A 28 -0.24 28.08 -5.44
C LEU A 28 -1.67 27.83 -5.92
N GLU A 29 -2.41 28.87 -6.27
CA GLU A 29 -3.74 28.71 -6.89
C GLU A 29 -3.58 28.01 -8.27
N VAL A 30 -4.38 26.98 -8.51
CA VAL A 30 -4.39 26.20 -9.74
C VAL A 30 -5.82 25.88 -10.18
N ASP A 31 -6.02 25.82 -11.50
CA ASP A 31 -7.23 25.23 -12.06
C ASP A 31 -7.12 23.71 -12.05
N TYR A 32 -8.20 23.04 -11.64
CA TYR A 32 -8.29 21.58 -11.59
C TYR A 32 -9.59 21.10 -12.20
N THR A 33 -9.50 20.08 -13.05
CA THR A 33 -10.65 19.38 -13.60
C THR A 33 -10.90 18.13 -12.79
N THR A 34 -12.04 18.05 -12.13
CA THR A 34 -12.43 16.90 -11.33
C THR A 34 -12.62 15.64 -12.19
N PHE A 35 -12.81 14.48 -11.56
CA PHE A 35 -13.04 13.21 -12.26
C PHE A 35 -14.39 13.23 -12.99
N ASP A 36 -15.38 13.97 -12.48
CA ASP A 36 -16.68 14.20 -13.13
C ASP A 36 -16.67 15.37 -14.14
N GLY A 37 -15.51 15.97 -14.41
CA GLY A 37 -15.32 16.97 -15.47
C GLY A 37 -15.63 18.42 -15.08
N LYS A 38 -15.92 18.70 -13.82
CA LYS A 38 -16.11 20.08 -13.32
C LYS A 38 -14.77 20.79 -13.22
N GLN A 39 -14.76 22.08 -13.56
CA GLN A 39 -13.61 22.95 -13.32
C GLN A 39 -13.75 23.62 -11.96
N VAL A 40 -12.71 23.52 -11.14
CA VAL A 40 -12.61 24.14 -9.83
C VAL A 40 -11.26 24.81 -9.65
N ARG A 41 -11.18 25.80 -8.76
CA ARG A 41 -9.92 26.41 -8.34
C ARG A 41 -9.53 25.87 -6.98
N LEU A 42 -8.28 25.41 -6.86
CA LEU A 42 -7.71 24.79 -5.67
C LEU A 42 -6.32 25.37 -5.38
N PHE A 43 -5.79 25.05 -4.21
CA PHE A 43 -4.48 25.48 -3.73
C PHE A 43 -3.52 24.31 -3.67
N ALA A 44 -2.48 24.36 -4.51
CA ALA A 44 -1.52 23.29 -4.68
C ALA A 44 -0.36 23.37 -3.69
N TRP A 45 -0.26 22.38 -2.82
CA TRP A 45 0.88 22.11 -1.94
C TRP A 45 1.76 21.06 -2.59
N GLN A 46 2.88 21.47 -3.17
CA GLN A 46 3.70 20.62 -4.04
C GLN A 46 4.86 19.97 -3.28
N GLY A 47 4.78 18.65 -3.10
CA GLY A 47 5.90 17.82 -2.68
C GLY A 47 6.82 17.46 -3.86
N LYS A 48 7.58 16.38 -3.68
CA LYS A 48 8.55 15.84 -4.67
C LYS A 48 7.93 14.84 -5.64
N ARG A 49 6.89 14.11 -5.22
CA ARG A 49 6.20 13.08 -6.01
C ARG A 49 4.74 13.42 -6.27
N MET A 50 4.15 14.19 -5.37
CA MET A 50 2.71 14.45 -5.35
C MET A 50 2.39 15.90 -4.97
N ALA A 51 1.20 16.38 -5.35
CA ALA A 51 0.66 17.66 -4.90
C ALA A 51 -0.72 17.50 -4.25
N PHE A 52 -0.90 18.04 -3.04
CA PHE A 52 -2.23 18.16 -2.43
C PHE A 52 -2.89 19.39 -3.04
N LEU A 53 -4.11 19.25 -3.55
CA LEU A 53 -4.89 20.38 -4.06
C LEU A 53 -6.05 20.61 -3.10
N THR A 54 -5.94 21.61 -2.23
CA THR A 54 -6.93 21.88 -1.16
C THR A 54 -7.86 23.02 -1.55
N LYS A 55 -9.04 23.08 -0.93
CA LYS A 55 -9.97 24.22 -1.15
C LYS A 55 -9.55 25.48 -0.39
N LEU A 56 -8.74 25.32 0.65
CA LEU A 56 -8.26 26.41 1.52
C LEU A 56 -6.75 26.61 1.35
N ASP A 57 -6.32 27.87 1.32
CA ASP A 57 -4.92 28.30 1.34
C ASP A 57 -4.40 28.59 2.76
N GLY A 58 -5.29 28.91 3.70
CA GLY A 58 -4.98 29.24 5.09
C GLY A 58 -4.65 28.05 6.00
N LEU A 59 -4.24 26.91 5.45
CA LEU A 59 -3.77 25.77 6.24
C LEU A 59 -2.38 26.05 6.83
N ASP A 60 -2.01 25.33 7.89
CA ASP A 60 -0.69 25.48 8.50
C ASP A 60 0.39 24.96 7.53
N GLN A 61 1.30 25.85 7.13
CA GLN A 61 2.29 25.54 6.10
C GLN A 61 3.25 24.43 6.52
N GLN A 62 3.61 24.36 7.80
CA GLN A 62 4.48 23.29 8.28
C GLN A 62 3.73 21.96 8.25
N GLN A 63 2.48 21.92 8.72
CA GLN A 63 1.67 20.70 8.67
C GLN A 63 1.47 20.19 7.25
N MET A 64 1.18 21.07 6.28
CA MET A 64 1.05 20.67 4.89
C MET A 64 2.38 20.22 4.28
N THR A 65 3.50 20.84 4.69
CA THR A 65 4.84 20.40 4.29
C THR A 65 5.11 18.98 4.79
N ASP A 66 4.87 18.73 6.06
CA ASP A 66 5.12 17.41 6.66
C ASP A 66 4.17 16.34 6.09
N LEU A 67 2.93 16.72 5.74
CA LEU A 67 1.98 15.84 5.07
C LEU A 67 2.42 15.50 3.65
N CYS A 68 2.88 16.49 2.86
CA CYS A 68 3.49 16.26 1.55
C CYS A 68 4.69 15.32 1.63
N ASP A 69 5.64 15.59 2.55
CA ASP A 69 6.82 14.73 2.74
C ASP A 69 6.43 13.30 3.18
N THR A 70 5.38 13.17 4.00
CA THR A 70 4.84 11.87 4.41
C THR A 70 4.32 11.09 3.20
N PHE A 71 3.52 11.73 2.35
CA PHE A 71 2.94 11.08 1.18
C PHE A 71 3.94 10.85 0.04
N ASP A 72 4.98 11.68 -0.08
CA ASP A 72 6.11 11.40 -0.97
C ASP A 72 6.83 10.10 -0.57
N ARG A 73 7.02 9.86 0.73
CA ARG A 73 7.61 8.60 1.22
C ARG A 73 6.68 7.40 1.01
N ILE A 74 5.36 7.59 1.14
CA ILE A 74 4.36 6.56 0.78
C ILE A 74 4.45 6.25 -0.72
N TYR A 75 4.49 7.26 -1.58
CA TYR A 75 4.65 7.10 -3.02
C TYR A 75 5.94 6.34 -3.35
N ASP A 76 7.07 6.75 -2.76
CA ASP A 76 8.36 6.10 -2.99
C ASP A 76 8.31 4.62 -2.58
N PHE A 77 7.65 4.27 -1.47
CA PHE A 77 7.42 2.87 -1.11
C PHE A 77 6.65 2.10 -2.21
N TYR A 78 5.55 2.67 -2.72
CA TYR A 78 4.77 2.04 -3.78
C TYR A 78 5.60 1.84 -5.06
N ARG A 79 6.36 2.86 -5.47
CA ARG A 79 7.24 2.76 -6.62
C ARG A 79 8.34 1.72 -6.42
N ASP A 80 8.98 1.68 -5.25
CA ASP A 80 10.01 0.69 -4.94
C ASP A 80 9.43 -0.73 -4.97
N ALA A 81 8.23 -0.91 -4.39
CA ALA A 81 7.59 -2.21 -4.30
C ALA A 81 7.15 -2.74 -5.66
N THR A 82 6.60 -1.88 -6.51
CA THR A 82 6.10 -2.26 -7.84
C THR A 82 7.15 -2.18 -8.94
N GLY A 83 8.24 -1.46 -8.71
CA GLY A 83 9.32 -1.21 -9.66
C GLY A 83 8.99 -0.21 -10.77
N ARG A 84 7.87 0.51 -10.70
CA ARG A 84 7.44 1.45 -11.74
C ARG A 84 6.45 2.50 -11.23
N ASP A 85 6.35 3.61 -11.95
CA ASP A 85 5.35 4.65 -11.71
C ASP A 85 4.03 4.35 -12.45
N PRO A 86 2.88 4.84 -11.95
CA PRO A 86 1.60 4.73 -12.63
C PRO A 86 1.53 5.55 -13.93
N GLN A 87 0.59 5.20 -14.81
CA GLN A 87 0.32 5.98 -16.01
C GLN A 87 -0.13 7.39 -15.63
N LYS A 88 0.39 8.40 -16.32
CA LYS A 88 -0.02 9.79 -16.10
C LYS A 88 -1.45 10.01 -16.57
N LEU A 89 -2.31 10.51 -15.69
CA LEU A 89 -3.69 10.87 -16.01
C LEU A 89 -4.11 12.18 -15.33
N LYS A 90 -4.11 12.23 -14.00
CA LYS A 90 -4.30 13.47 -13.23
C LYS A 90 -2.97 13.83 -12.56
N GLU A 91 -2.33 14.87 -13.07
CA GLU A 91 -1.04 15.36 -12.58
C GLU A 91 -0.98 16.88 -12.58
N LEU A 92 -0.15 17.43 -11.71
CA LEU A 92 0.25 18.84 -11.70
C LEU A 92 1.76 18.90 -11.93
N HIS A 93 2.19 19.33 -13.11
CA HIS A 93 3.62 19.40 -13.49
C HIS A 93 4.40 18.08 -13.27
N GLY A 94 3.76 16.93 -13.52
CA GLY A 94 4.36 15.62 -13.29
C GLY A 94 4.19 15.06 -11.87
N LEU A 95 3.54 15.79 -10.97
CA LEU A 95 3.21 15.32 -9.62
C LEU A 95 1.82 14.68 -9.61
N LEU A 96 1.69 13.50 -8.98
CA LEU A 96 0.39 12.90 -8.73
C LEU A 96 -0.48 13.85 -7.91
N THR A 97 -1.71 14.12 -8.34
CA THR A 97 -2.62 15.02 -7.60
C THR A 97 -3.46 14.25 -6.59
N VAL A 98 -3.54 14.77 -5.37
CA VAL A 98 -4.53 14.40 -4.36
C VAL A 98 -5.44 15.61 -4.12
N ALA A 99 -6.61 15.63 -4.75
CA ALA A 99 -7.46 16.80 -4.84
C ALA A 99 -8.67 16.73 -3.89
N GLU A 100 -8.88 17.77 -3.10
CA GLU A 100 -10.08 17.96 -2.29
C GLU A 100 -11.23 18.50 -3.17
N VAL A 101 -12.28 17.72 -3.31
CA VAL A 101 -13.45 18.03 -4.15
C VAL A 101 -14.76 17.91 -3.35
N ASP A 102 -15.86 18.44 -3.88
CA ASP A 102 -17.17 18.33 -3.24
C ASP A 102 -17.74 16.90 -3.31
N GLN A 103 -17.50 16.21 -4.42
CA GLN A 103 -18.04 14.88 -4.69
C GLN A 103 -17.02 14.05 -5.48
N THR A 104 -16.94 12.76 -5.15
CA THR A 104 -16.19 11.77 -5.92
C THR A 104 -16.89 10.40 -5.78
N CYS A 105 -16.29 9.31 -6.29
CA CYS A 105 -16.94 7.98 -6.30
C CYS A 105 -17.12 7.32 -4.91
N GLY A 106 -16.85 8.06 -3.83
CA GLY A 106 -16.93 7.66 -2.43
C GLY A 106 -16.36 8.76 -1.53
N ALA A 107 -15.83 8.39 -0.36
CA ALA A 107 -15.07 9.33 0.49
C ALA A 107 -13.75 9.74 -0.18
N ALA A 108 -13.16 8.83 -0.95
CA ALA A 108 -12.01 9.01 -1.81
C ALA A 108 -12.20 8.19 -3.10
N CYS A 109 -11.43 8.52 -4.14
CA CYS A 109 -11.44 7.81 -5.41
C CYS A 109 -10.09 7.93 -6.11
N GLY A 110 -9.52 6.81 -6.56
CA GLY A 110 -8.31 6.76 -7.36
C GLY A 110 -8.47 5.86 -8.59
N TYR A 111 -7.78 6.22 -9.67
CA TYR A 111 -7.73 5.41 -10.88
C TYR A 111 -6.88 4.15 -10.67
N LEU A 112 -7.28 3.04 -11.30
CA LEU A 112 -6.45 1.83 -11.34
C LEU A 112 -5.29 2.03 -12.31
N GLY A 113 -4.05 1.86 -11.84
CA GLY A 113 -2.86 1.91 -12.68
C GLY A 113 -2.46 3.29 -13.21
N ALA A 114 -3.15 4.35 -12.79
CA ALA A 114 -2.92 5.72 -13.27
C ALA A 114 -2.92 6.75 -12.13
N THR A 115 -2.26 7.89 -12.32
CA THR A 115 -2.18 8.96 -11.32
C THR A 115 -3.52 9.65 -11.13
N GLY A 116 -3.80 10.00 -9.88
CA GLY A 116 -4.93 10.83 -9.51
C GLY A 116 -5.71 10.24 -8.36
N VAL A 117 -5.92 11.08 -7.34
CA VAL A 117 -6.81 10.82 -6.22
C VAL A 117 -7.69 12.03 -6.00
N GLU A 118 -8.97 11.79 -5.76
CA GLU A 118 -9.91 12.78 -5.23
C GLU A 118 -10.38 12.37 -3.85
N LEU A 119 -10.48 13.34 -2.96
CA LEU A 119 -11.00 13.20 -1.60
C LEU A 119 -12.19 14.14 -1.44
N THR A 120 -13.21 13.70 -0.73
CA THR A 120 -14.23 14.64 -0.21
C THR A 120 -13.63 15.55 0.86
N THR A 121 -14.22 16.73 1.08
CA THR A 121 -13.83 17.61 2.19
C THR A 121 -13.87 16.91 3.56
N GLY A 122 -14.83 15.99 3.77
CA GLY A 122 -14.87 15.19 5.00
C GLY A 122 -13.63 14.32 5.17
N CYS A 123 -13.25 13.57 4.14
CA CYS A 123 -12.06 12.74 4.14
C CYS A 123 -10.76 13.55 4.30
N PHE A 124 -10.66 14.72 3.63
CA PHE A 124 -9.52 15.62 3.82
C PHE A 124 -9.44 16.14 5.27
N ASN A 125 -10.57 16.50 5.87
CA ASN A 125 -10.60 16.96 7.27
C ASN A 125 -10.17 15.87 8.25
N ASP A 126 -10.57 14.61 8.02
CA ASP A 126 -10.14 13.48 8.83
C ASP A 126 -8.63 13.24 8.70
N LEU A 127 -8.08 13.32 7.48
CA LEU A 127 -6.65 13.24 7.23
C LEU A 127 -5.87 14.36 7.93
N TYR A 128 -6.21 15.61 7.64
CA TYR A 128 -5.49 16.78 8.15
C TYR A 128 -5.64 16.91 9.67
N GLY A 129 -6.85 16.69 10.19
CA GLY A 129 -7.15 16.71 11.62
C GLY A 129 -6.46 15.58 12.39
N GLY A 130 -6.49 14.36 11.86
CA GLY A 130 -5.79 13.20 12.45
C GLY A 130 -4.28 13.39 12.47
N TYR A 131 -3.71 13.94 11.39
CA TYR A 131 -2.30 14.27 11.32
C TYR A 131 -1.92 15.31 12.38
N LYS A 132 -2.65 16.43 12.43
CA LYS A 132 -2.40 17.55 13.35
C LYS A 132 -2.50 17.16 14.82
N THR A 133 -3.43 16.28 15.20
CA THR A 133 -3.73 15.98 16.60
C THR A 133 -2.97 14.79 17.16
N GLY A 134 -2.70 13.77 16.33
CA GLY A 134 -2.12 12.50 16.79
C GLY A 134 -1.03 11.93 15.88
N GLY A 135 -0.71 12.60 14.77
CA GLY A 135 0.20 12.09 13.75
C GLY A 135 -0.34 10.83 13.05
N THR A 136 -1.66 10.67 12.97
CA THR A 136 -2.29 9.54 12.29
C THR A 136 -2.63 9.89 10.85
N ILE A 137 -2.47 8.93 9.94
CA ILE A 137 -2.80 9.08 8.52
C ILE A 137 -4.14 8.41 8.25
N ASP A 138 -5.09 9.16 7.69
CA ASP A 138 -6.35 8.59 7.21
C ASP A 138 -6.09 7.47 6.19
N GLN A 139 -6.91 6.43 6.22
CA GLN A 139 -6.64 5.22 5.46
C GLN A 139 -6.95 5.36 3.97
N ALA A 140 -7.81 6.32 3.59
CA ALA A 140 -8.32 6.40 2.23
C ALA A 140 -7.24 6.85 1.22
N PRO A 141 -6.45 7.92 1.45
CA PRO A 141 -5.45 8.32 0.46
C PRO A 141 -4.35 7.26 0.21
N PRO A 142 -3.74 6.61 1.23
CA PRO A 142 -2.78 5.52 0.99
C PRO A 142 -3.43 4.29 0.34
N TYR A 143 -4.73 4.03 0.59
CA TYR A 143 -5.49 3.02 -0.13
C TYR A 143 -5.66 3.37 -1.62
N GLU A 144 -5.98 4.63 -1.95
CA GLU A 144 -6.09 5.08 -3.35
C GLU A 144 -4.74 5.09 -4.07
N PHE A 145 -3.63 5.31 -3.35
CA PHE A 145 -2.30 5.05 -3.93
C PHE A 145 -2.14 3.57 -4.31
N GLY A 146 -2.64 2.66 -3.49
CA GLY A 146 -2.73 1.24 -3.85
C GLY A 146 -3.51 0.99 -5.13
N ARG A 147 -4.57 1.76 -5.38
CA ARG A 147 -5.33 1.71 -6.64
C ARG A 147 -4.49 2.24 -7.80
N ASN A 148 -3.87 3.42 -7.64
CA ASN A 148 -3.00 4.02 -8.66
C ASN A 148 -1.83 3.10 -9.05
N PHE A 149 -1.27 2.36 -8.09
CA PHE A 149 -0.18 1.39 -8.31
C PHE A 149 -0.66 -0.04 -8.57
N TRP A 150 -1.93 -0.24 -8.93
CA TRP A 150 -2.43 -1.53 -9.38
C TRP A 150 -2.14 -1.76 -10.87
N PHE A 151 -1.30 -2.74 -11.13
CA PHE A 151 -0.69 -3.01 -12.43
C PHE A 151 -0.95 -4.40 -12.96
N TYR A 152 -1.59 -5.21 -12.13
CA TYR A 152 -1.53 -6.66 -12.21
C TYR A 152 -2.84 -7.26 -12.70
N SER A 153 -3.78 -6.46 -13.23
CA SER A 153 -5.03 -7.00 -13.78
C SER A 153 -4.80 -8.14 -14.76
N PRO A 154 -3.88 -8.04 -15.74
CA PRO A 154 -3.65 -9.14 -16.68
C PRO A 154 -3.13 -10.41 -16.01
N GLN A 155 -2.40 -10.31 -14.90
CA GLN A 155 -1.75 -11.46 -14.25
C GLN A 155 -2.55 -12.05 -13.10
N LEU A 156 -3.23 -11.21 -12.33
CA LEU A 156 -3.74 -11.54 -10.99
C LEU A 156 -5.23 -11.24 -10.79
N ALA A 157 -5.88 -10.43 -11.63
CA ALA A 157 -7.31 -10.21 -11.46
C ALA A 157 -8.08 -11.50 -11.78
N TYR A 158 -9.05 -11.83 -10.93
CA TYR A 158 -9.94 -12.96 -11.21
C TYR A 158 -10.82 -12.63 -12.40
N GLN A 159 -11.22 -13.68 -13.12
CA GLN A 159 -12.03 -13.55 -14.32
C GLN A 159 -13.48 -13.91 -14.05
N ALA A 160 -14.38 -13.26 -14.80
CA ALA A 160 -15.80 -13.54 -14.74
C ALA A 160 -16.08 -15.06 -14.92
N PRO A 161 -17.00 -15.64 -14.13
CA PRO A 161 -17.95 -14.98 -13.24
C PRO A 161 -17.42 -14.66 -11.84
N VAL A 162 -16.15 -14.95 -11.53
CA VAL A 162 -15.55 -14.67 -10.22
C VAL A 162 -15.23 -13.18 -10.13
N SER A 163 -15.62 -12.53 -9.03
CA SER A 163 -15.25 -11.14 -8.78
C SER A 163 -13.77 -11.03 -8.44
N ASP A 164 -13.06 -10.10 -9.08
CA ASP A 164 -11.66 -9.78 -8.78
C ASP A 164 -11.46 -8.93 -7.53
N ARG A 165 -12.56 -8.51 -6.89
CA ARG A 165 -12.56 -7.56 -5.78
C ARG A 165 -11.64 -7.99 -4.64
N SER A 166 -11.67 -9.27 -4.23
CA SER A 166 -10.81 -9.80 -3.17
C SER A 166 -9.33 -9.52 -3.41
N VAL A 167 -8.85 -9.62 -4.66
CA VAL A 167 -7.44 -9.45 -5.00
C VAL A 167 -7.11 -8.01 -5.35
N VAL A 168 -7.88 -7.37 -6.24
CA VAL A 168 -7.60 -6.00 -6.71
C VAL A 168 -7.76 -4.99 -5.57
N THR A 169 -8.84 -5.11 -4.82
CA THR A 169 -9.09 -4.25 -3.65
C THR A 169 -8.20 -4.69 -2.49
N GLY A 170 -7.98 -6.00 -2.33
CA GLY A 170 -7.17 -6.55 -1.25
C GLY A 170 -5.71 -6.12 -1.35
N TYR A 171 -5.19 -5.96 -2.57
CA TYR A 171 -3.89 -5.34 -2.83
C TYR A 171 -3.81 -3.93 -2.25
N ALA A 172 -4.80 -3.07 -2.54
CA ALA A 172 -4.80 -1.71 -2.02
C ALA A 172 -4.92 -1.66 -0.49
N VAL A 173 -5.72 -2.57 0.10
CA VAL A 173 -5.84 -2.73 1.56
C VAL A 173 -4.55 -3.25 2.19
N PHE A 174 -3.82 -4.14 1.54
CA PHE A 174 -2.52 -4.60 1.99
C PHE A 174 -1.47 -3.50 1.90
N MET A 175 -1.35 -2.90 0.72
CA MET A 175 -0.28 -1.96 0.43
C MET A 175 -0.36 -0.68 1.23
N ARG A 176 -1.56 -0.19 1.60
CA ARG A 176 -1.68 0.94 2.53
C ARG A 176 -1.03 0.65 3.88
N ILE A 177 -1.19 -0.57 4.40
CA ILE A 177 -0.63 -0.97 5.70
C ILE A 177 0.87 -1.13 5.58
N ALA A 178 1.33 -1.83 4.54
CA ALA A 178 2.75 -2.02 4.28
C ALA A 178 3.49 -0.67 4.05
N ALA A 179 2.87 0.28 3.36
CA ALA A 179 3.46 1.60 3.12
C ALA A 179 3.58 2.41 4.41
N LEU A 180 2.52 2.43 5.23
CA LEU A 180 2.55 3.14 6.52
C LEU A 180 3.58 2.54 7.47
N ASP A 181 3.69 1.21 7.53
CA ASP A 181 4.72 0.51 8.30
C ASP A 181 6.13 0.89 7.83
N ALA A 182 6.36 0.89 6.52
CA ALA A 182 7.67 1.20 5.95
C ALA A 182 8.15 2.62 6.28
N ILE A 183 7.23 3.55 6.53
CA ILE A 183 7.55 4.93 6.87
C ILE A 183 7.41 5.25 8.38
N GLY A 184 6.94 4.28 9.18
CA GLY A 184 6.70 4.44 10.61
C GLY A 184 5.49 5.33 10.95
N ALA A 185 4.52 5.45 10.04
CA ALA A 185 3.33 6.26 10.23
C ALA A 185 2.24 5.50 10.98
N LYS A 186 1.45 6.22 11.79
CA LYS A 186 0.34 5.63 12.54
C LYS A 186 -0.91 5.58 11.66
N LEU A 187 -1.58 4.43 11.64
CA LEU A 187 -2.86 4.28 10.95
C LEU A 187 -3.97 5.07 11.69
N GLY A 188 -4.74 5.85 10.93
CA GLY A 188 -5.94 6.52 11.42
C GLY A 188 -7.07 5.54 11.78
N PRO A 189 -8.11 6.03 12.47
CA PRO A 189 -9.25 5.21 12.86
C PRO A 189 -9.98 4.60 11.66
N PHE A 190 -10.74 3.54 11.93
CA PHE A 190 -11.65 2.92 10.97
C PHE A 190 -13.03 2.79 11.62
N ARG A 191 -14.00 3.55 11.11
CA ARG A 191 -15.34 3.65 11.73
C ARG A 191 -15.21 4.06 13.20
N ASP A 192 -15.77 3.27 14.12
CA ASP A 192 -15.72 3.48 15.57
C ASP A 192 -14.50 2.84 16.25
N LYS A 193 -13.54 2.30 15.49
CA LYS A 193 -12.33 1.65 16.01
C LYS A 193 -11.09 2.49 15.77
N SER A 194 -10.13 2.38 16.69
CA SER A 194 -8.77 2.89 16.46
C SER A 194 -8.11 2.15 15.29
N GLY A 195 -7.10 2.77 14.68
CA GLY A 195 -6.31 2.12 13.62
C GLY A 195 -5.63 0.83 14.11
N ALA A 196 -5.20 0.80 15.37
CA ALA A 196 -4.58 -0.39 15.97
C ALA A 196 -5.59 -1.55 16.13
N GLU A 197 -6.81 -1.28 16.59
CA GLU A 197 -7.86 -2.30 16.69
C GLU A 197 -8.27 -2.84 15.32
N PHE A 198 -8.47 -1.94 14.34
CA PHE A 198 -8.75 -2.34 12.97
C PHE A 198 -7.66 -3.25 12.40
N ARG A 199 -6.39 -2.84 12.56
CA ARG A 199 -5.24 -3.62 12.12
C ARG A 199 -5.20 -5.00 12.78
N ALA A 200 -5.41 -5.08 14.09
CA ALA A 200 -5.40 -6.34 14.82
C ALA A 200 -6.47 -7.31 14.30
N VAL A 201 -7.69 -6.82 14.03
CA VAL A 201 -8.76 -7.65 13.46
C VAL A 201 -8.38 -8.13 12.06
N MET A 202 -7.92 -7.24 11.18
CA MET A 202 -7.51 -7.58 9.82
C MET A 202 -6.36 -8.62 9.81
N GLU A 203 -5.31 -8.43 10.62
CA GLU A 203 -4.19 -9.37 10.72
C GLU A 203 -4.61 -10.74 11.30
N SER A 204 -5.68 -10.79 12.10
CA SER A 204 -6.20 -12.05 12.65
C SER A 204 -7.02 -12.88 11.66
N LEU A 205 -7.47 -12.31 10.53
CA LEU A 205 -8.34 -13.02 9.60
C LEU A 205 -7.71 -14.30 9.05
N VAL A 206 -6.41 -14.29 8.74
CA VAL A 206 -5.69 -15.49 8.31
C VAL A 206 -5.63 -16.56 9.41
N ASP A 207 -5.54 -16.17 10.68
CA ASP A 207 -5.52 -17.11 11.80
C ASP A 207 -6.89 -17.73 12.03
N LEU A 208 -7.96 -16.92 11.93
CA LEU A 208 -9.34 -17.41 11.95
C LEU A 208 -9.62 -18.36 10.78
N TYR A 209 -9.09 -18.02 9.60
CA TYR A 209 -9.17 -18.86 8.42
C TYR A 209 -8.50 -20.22 8.63
N GLU A 210 -7.26 -20.23 9.12
CA GLU A 210 -6.50 -21.47 9.33
C GLU A 210 -7.10 -22.37 10.43
N ALA A 211 -7.73 -21.76 11.44
CA ALA A 211 -8.34 -22.47 12.56
C ALA A 211 -9.60 -23.24 12.13
N ASP A 212 -10.35 -22.74 11.15
CA ASP A 212 -11.56 -23.39 10.65
C ASP A 212 -11.27 -24.19 9.37
N LYS A 213 -11.21 -25.52 9.51
CA LYS A 213 -10.90 -26.44 8.40
C LYS A 213 -12.00 -26.53 7.34
N THR A 214 -13.15 -25.92 7.55
CA THR A 214 -14.21 -25.82 6.53
C THR A 214 -13.96 -24.64 5.57
N LEU A 215 -13.07 -23.71 5.94
CA LEU A 215 -12.73 -22.57 5.11
C LEU A 215 -11.68 -22.94 4.06
N THR A 216 -11.98 -22.53 2.83
CA THR A 216 -11.18 -22.78 1.63
C THR A 216 -11.19 -21.52 0.78
N TRP A 217 -10.31 -21.43 -0.21
CA TRP A 217 -10.36 -20.30 -1.15
C TRP A 217 -11.72 -20.21 -1.88
N GLU A 218 -12.32 -21.37 -2.17
CA GLU A 218 -13.60 -21.52 -2.89
C GLU A 218 -14.79 -20.86 -2.17
N ASN A 219 -14.86 -20.94 -0.84
CA ASN A 219 -15.94 -20.37 -0.04
C ASN A 219 -15.58 -19.06 0.68
N THR A 220 -14.41 -18.50 0.39
CA THR A 220 -13.96 -17.21 0.94
C THR A 220 -13.55 -16.24 -0.18
N LEU A 221 -12.29 -16.24 -0.59
CA LEU A 221 -11.72 -15.29 -1.54
C LEU A 221 -12.43 -15.30 -2.89
N LYS A 222 -12.86 -16.46 -3.38
CA LYS A 222 -13.63 -16.57 -4.64
C LYS A 222 -14.97 -15.84 -4.58
N VAL A 223 -15.58 -15.77 -3.40
CA VAL A 223 -16.93 -15.23 -3.19
C VAL A 223 -16.91 -13.92 -2.39
N ASP A 224 -15.75 -13.26 -2.29
CA ASP A 224 -15.51 -12.03 -1.49
C ASP A 224 -15.97 -12.16 -0.03
N ALA A 225 -15.74 -13.33 0.59
CA ALA A 225 -16.05 -13.59 1.99
C ALA A 225 -14.79 -13.80 2.83
N ALA A 226 -14.94 -13.62 4.13
CA ALA A 226 -13.92 -13.88 5.15
C ALA A 226 -14.53 -14.67 6.31
N PRO A 227 -13.71 -15.29 7.19
CA PRO A 227 -14.19 -15.80 8.47
C PRO A 227 -15.00 -14.74 9.21
N GLN A 228 -15.96 -15.19 10.03
CA GLN A 228 -16.74 -14.29 10.87
C GLN A 228 -15.80 -13.48 11.76
N ASN A 229 -15.98 -12.16 11.74
CA ASN A 229 -15.11 -11.21 12.43
C ASN A 229 -15.93 -10.01 12.94
N PRO A 230 -15.46 -9.30 13.99
CA PRO A 230 -16.25 -8.27 14.67
C PRO A 230 -16.48 -7.00 13.85
N LEU A 231 -15.78 -6.81 12.72
CA LEU A 231 -15.89 -5.59 11.90
C LEU A 231 -16.63 -5.81 10.57
N GLY A 232 -17.08 -7.04 10.31
CA GLY A 232 -17.71 -7.40 9.03
C GLY A 232 -16.78 -7.24 7.84
N LEU A 233 -15.48 -7.49 8.05
CA LEU A 233 -14.46 -7.52 6.99
C LEU A 233 -14.73 -8.70 6.04
N ASN A 234 -14.30 -8.57 4.78
CA ASN A 234 -14.66 -9.49 3.69
C ASN A 234 -13.42 -10.06 2.97
N GLY A 235 -13.61 -10.67 1.79
CA GLY A 235 -12.53 -11.32 1.04
C GLY A 235 -11.37 -10.39 0.68
N THR A 236 -11.65 -9.10 0.50
CA THR A 236 -10.63 -8.04 0.35
C THR A 236 -9.66 -8.01 1.53
N ASP A 237 -10.19 -7.95 2.74
CA ASP A 237 -9.40 -7.84 3.96
C ASP A 237 -8.72 -9.17 4.30
N LEU A 238 -9.37 -10.30 3.99
CA LEU A 238 -8.77 -11.62 4.14
C LEU A 238 -7.56 -11.79 3.21
N PHE A 239 -7.66 -11.38 1.94
CA PHE A 239 -6.51 -11.39 1.03
C PHE A 239 -5.37 -10.53 1.56
N ALA A 240 -5.68 -9.33 2.07
CA ALA A 240 -4.68 -8.48 2.69
C ALA A 240 -4.03 -9.14 3.92
N SER A 241 -4.81 -9.85 4.73
CA SER A 241 -4.34 -10.64 5.88
C SER A 241 -3.33 -11.72 5.48
N PHE A 242 -3.61 -12.47 4.39
CA PHE A 242 -2.65 -13.43 3.83
C PHE A 242 -1.35 -12.73 3.39
N CYS A 243 -1.45 -11.59 2.70
CA CYS A 243 -0.27 -10.82 2.26
C CYS A 243 0.56 -10.31 3.45
N LEU A 244 -0.08 -9.84 4.52
CA LEU A 244 0.62 -9.42 5.75
C LEU A 244 1.33 -10.58 6.43
N ARG A 245 0.69 -11.76 6.49
CA ARG A 245 1.31 -12.99 7.01
C ARG A 245 2.50 -13.43 6.15
N LEU A 246 2.38 -13.40 4.82
CA LEU A 246 3.49 -13.69 3.92
C LEU A 246 4.65 -12.72 4.12
N ALA A 247 4.39 -11.42 4.20
CA ALA A 247 5.42 -10.42 4.44
C ALA A 247 6.13 -10.67 5.78
N ARG A 248 5.38 -10.84 6.87
CA ARG A 248 5.93 -11.13 8.20
C ARG A 248 6.86 -12.34 8.19
N ASP A 249 6.45 -13.42 7.52
CA ASP A 249 7.15 -14.71 7.59
C ASP A 249 8.30 -14.84 6.59
N ASN A 250 8.43 -13.92 5.62
CA ASN A 250 9.38 -14.07 4.50
C ASN A 250 10.29 -12.85 4.26
N GLY A 251 10.44 -11.95 5.24
CA GLY A 251 11.44 -10.87 5.19
C GLY A 251 10.87 -9.46 5.09
N GLY A 252 9.62 -9.26 5.49
CA GLY A 252 8.98 -7.94 5.61
C GLY A 252 8.98 -7.18 4.29
N ARG A 253 9.45 -5.92 4.32
CA ARG A 253 9.48 -5.02 3.16
C ARG A 253 10.19 -5.61 1.95
N ASP A 254 11.31 -6.30 2.16
CA ASP A 254 12.08 -6.85 1.03
C ASP A 254 11.30 -7.94 0.30
N PHE A 255 10.51 -8.72 1.03
CA PHE A 255 9.56 -9.66 0.43
C PHE A 255 8.49 -8.94 -0.37
N VAL A 256 7.89 -7.88 0.18
CA VAL A 256 6.85 -7.10 -0.52
C VAL A 256 7.37 -6.55 -1.85
N ASN A 257 8.58 -6.00 -1.86
CA ASN A 257 9.19 -5.49 -3.08
C ASN A 257 9.41 -6.59 -4.12
N ARG A 258 9.94 -7.76 -3.69
CA ARG A 258 10.15 -8.88 -4.61
C ARG A 258 8.84 -9.47 -5.10
N LEU A 259 7.81 -9.55 -4.25
CA LEU A 259 6.50 -10.11 -4.57
C LEU A 259 5.84 -9.36 -5.74
N TRP A 260 5.71 -8.04 -5.61
CA TRP A 260 4.97 -7.27 -6.62
C TRP A 260 5.77 -7.08 -7.91
N GLN A 261 7.09 -7.07 -7.85
CA GLN A 261 7.93 -7.15 -9.05
C GLN A 261 7.86 -8.53 -9.72
N ALA A 262 7.79 -9.63 -8.96
CA ALA A 262 7.63 -10.99 -9.49
C ALA A 262 6.24 -11.20 -10.10
N ALA A 263 5.20 -10.65 -9.47
CA ALA A 263 3.82 -10.64 -9.94
C ALA A 263 3.71 -9.94 -11.32
N GLY A 264 4.37 -8.79 -11.48
CA GLY A 264 4.36 -8.05 -12.75
C GLY A 264 5.06 -8.77 -13.92
N LYS A 265 5.84 -9.82 -13.63
CA LYS A 265 6.53 -10.66 -14.63
C LYS A 265 5.79 -11.96 -14.95
N ARG A 266 4.67 -12.23 -14.27
CA ARG A 266 3.87 -13.43 -14.53
C ARG A 266 3.20 -13.34 -15.92
N PRO A 267 2.93 -14.48 -16.58
CA PRO A 267 2.17 -14.50 -17.81
C PRO A 267 0.75 -13.96 -17.58
N VAL A 268 0.10 -13.50 -18.66
CA VAL A 268 -1.31 -13.11 -18.62
C VAL A 268 -2.15 -14.32 -18.25
N ALA A 269 -2.94 -14.21 -17.19
CA ALA A 269 -3.87 -15.23 -16.76
C ALA A 269 -4.99 -15.40 -17.80
N GLN A 270 -5.27 -16.63 -18.23
CA GLN A 270 -6.36 -16.94 -19.15
C GLN A 270 -7.66 -17.30 -18.43
N ASN A 271 -7.58 -17.53 -17.12
CA ASN A 271 -8.72 -17.82 -16.25
C ASN A 271 -8.35 -17.51 -14.79
N THR A 272 -9.30 -17.67 -13.86
CA THR A 272 -9.07 -17.41 -12.43
C THR A 272 -8.05 -18.36 -11.79
N GLN A 273 -7.97 -19.63 -12.20
CA GLN A 273 -6.95 -20.55 -11.69
C GLN A 273 -5.54 -20.07 -12.05
N ASP A 274 -5.32 -19.61 -13.28
CA ASP A 274 -4.03 -19.06 -13.70
C ASP A 274 -3.64 -17.83 -12.84
N ALA A 275 -4.60 -16.98 -12.49
CA ALA A 275 -4.36 -15.82 -11.64
C ALA A 275 -3.95 -16.23 -10.20
N VAL A 276 -4.61 -17.26 -9.65
CA VAL A 276 -4.25 -17.82 -8.34
C VAL A 276 -2.86 -18.46 -8.37
N ASP A 277 -2.58 -19.29 -9.38
CA ASP A 277 -1.27 -19.91 -9.59
C ASP A 277 -0.18 -18.83 -9.73
N ASN A 278 -0.44 -17.79 -10.52
CA ASN A 278 0.49 -16.67 -10.72
C ASN A 278 0.86 -15.98 -9.40
N PHE A 279 -0.11 -15.77 -8.51
CA PHE A 279 0.16 -15.18 -7.20
C PHE A 279 1.04 -16.10 -6.34
N ILE A 280 0.72 -17.40 -6.28
CA ILE A 280 1.47 -18.39 -5.50
C ILE A 280 2.90 -18.53 -6.01
N VAL A 281 3.10 -18.56 -7.33
CA VAL A 281 4.42 -18.62 -7.97
C VAL A 281 5.21 -17.34 -7.70
N ALA A 282 4.58 -16.16 -7.80
CA ALA A 282 5.23 -14.88 -7.48
C ALA A 282 5.65 -14.81 -6.01
N ALA A 283 4.81 -15.29 -5.09
CA ALA A 283 5.12 -15.37 -3.67
C ALA A 283 6.27 -16.34 -3.39
N SER A 284 6.29 -17.50 -4.04
CA SER A 284 7.38 -18.49 -3.91
C SER A 284 8.72 -17.92 -4.41
N GLN A 285 8.69 -17.25 -5.57
CA GLN A 285 9.86 -16.53 -6.11
C GLN A 285 10.35 -15.45 -5.13
N ALA A 286 9.44 -14.66 -4.57
CA ALA A 286 9.79 -13.58 -3.65
C ALA A 286 10.33 -14.09 -2.30
N ALA A 287 9.85 -15.24 -1.83
CA ALA A 287 10.34 -15.89 -0.63
C ALA A 287 11.65 -16.66 -0.84
N GLY A 288 12.03 -16.96 -2.09
CA GLY A 288 13.18 -17.82 -2.41
C GLY A 288 12.99 -19.26 -1.94
N LYS A 289 11.74 -19.72 -1.82
CA LYS A 289 11.37 -21.09 -1.43
C LYS A 289 9.96 -21.42 -1.96
N ASP A 290 9.68 -22.70 -2.12
CA ASP A 290 8.37 -23.17 -2.59
C ASP A 290 7.33 -22.96 -1.50
N LEU A 291 6.36 -22.07 -1.74
CA LEU A 291 5.24 -21.82 -0.84
C LEU A 291 4.00 -22.64 -1.19
N GLY A 292 4.03 -23.48 -2.23
CA GLY A 292 2.94 -24.36 -2.63
C GLY A 292 2.32 -25.13 -1.46
N PRO A 293 3.12 -25.82 -0.61
CA PRO A 293 2.59 -26.51 0.57
C PRO A 293 1.88 -25.60 1.57
N GLN A 294 2.35 -24.36 1.76
CA GLN A 294 1.68 -23.39 2.63
C GLN A 294 0.31 -23.00 2.05
N PHE A 295 0.24 -22.74 0.75
CA PHE A 295 -1.03 -22.38 0.11
C PHE A 295 -2.01 -23.55 0.05
N VAL A 296 -1.55 -24.76 -0.27
CA VAL A 296 -2.42 -25.93 -0.47
C VAL A 296 -2.77 -26.61 0.85
N ASP A 297 -1.77 -27.03 1.62
CA ASP A 297 -1.99 -27.91 2.78
C ASP A 297 -2.50 -27.14 4.00
N ARG A 298 -2.04 -25.89 4.15
CA ARG A 298 -2.38 -25.05 5.31
C ARG A 298 -3.50 -24.07 5.00
N TRP A 299 -3.47 -23.45 3.83
CA TRP A 299 -4.46 -22.44 3.44
C TRP A 299 -5.53 -22.95 2.49
N HIS A 300 -5.49 -24.19 2.01
CA HIS A 300 -6.53 -24.75 1.13
C HIS A 300 -6.85 -23.85 -0.09
N TRP A 301 -5.85 -23.18 -0.65
CA TRP A 301 -5.94 -22.51 -1.95
C TRP A 301 -5.72 -23.51 -3.07
N PRO A 302 -6.44 -23.38 -4.21
CA PRO A 302 -6.21 -24.26 -5.33
C PRO A 302 -4.87 -23.90 -5.99
N LEU A 303 -4.06 -24.92 -6.26
CA LEU A 303 -2.83 -24.79 -7.04
C LEU A 303 -2.85 -25.87 -8.11
N SER A 304 -2.80 -25.46 -9.38
CA SER A 304 -2.77 -26.43 -10.47
C SER A 304 -1.43 -27.20 -10.49
N PRO A 305 -1.35 -28.36 -11.15
CA PRO A 305 -0.08 -29.06 -11.34
C PRO A 305 0.99 -28.18 -12.01
N ALA A 306 0.60 -27.34 -12.97
CA ALA A 306 1.51 -26.41 -13.65
C ALA A 306 1.99 -25.30 -12.70
N GLY A 307 1.08 -24.75 -11.88
CA GLY A 307 1.43 -23.78 -10.84
C GLY A 307 2.37 -24.37 -9.78
N SER A 308 2.12 -25.60 -9.33
CA SER A 308 2.99 -26.31 -8.38
C SER A 308 4.39 -26.55 -8.95
N GLN A 309 4.49 -27.01 -10.20
CA GLN A 309 5.78 -27.15 -10.88
C GLN A 309 6.51 -25.80 -10.95
N ALA A 310 5.82 -24.75 -11.41
CA ALA A 310 6.42 -23.43 -11.56
C ALA A 310 6.87 -22.83 -10.21
N ALA A 311 6.12 -23.04 -9.13
CA ALA A 311 6.48 -22.60 -7.78
C ALA A 311 7.77 -23.28 -7.30
N GLY A 312 7.90 -24.59 -7.53
CA GLY A 312 9.10 -25.35 -7.22
C GLY A 312 10.33 -24.98 -8.07
N GLU A 313 10.12 -24.52 -9.31
CA GLU A 313 11.20 -24.05 -10.21
C GLU A 313 11.75 -22.68 -9.78
N VAL A 314 10.87 -21.70 -9.51
CA VAL A 314 11.30 -20.34 -9.11
C VAL A 314 11.87 -20.26 -7.69
N ALA A 315 11.64 -21.30 -6.89
CA ALA A 315 12.17 -21.45 -5.54
C ALA A 315 13.63 -21.92 -5.50
N ARG A 316 14.19 -22.37 -6.64
CA ARG A 316 15.58 -22.84 -6.69
C ARG A 316 16.53 -21.64 -6.81
N PRO A 317 17.62 -21.60 -6.01
CA PRO A 317 18.63 -20.56 -6.10
C PRO A 317 19.37 -20.57 -7.45
#